data_AF-A0A377TMG8-F1
#
_entry.id   AF-A0A377TMG8-F1
#
_cell.length_a   1.000
_cell.length_b   1.000
_cell.length_c   1.000
_cell.angle_alpha   90.00
_cell.angle_beta   90.00
_cell.angle_gamma   90.00
#
_symmetry.space_group_name_H-M   'P 1'
#
loop_
_entity.id
_entity.type
_entity.pdbx_description
1 polymer ?
#
loop_
_entity_poly.entity_id
_entity_poly.type
_entity_poly.pdbx_seq_one_letter_code
_entity_poly.pdbx_strand_id
1 'polypeptide(L)'
;MNLEHKQTLDNGATTRFKVMVADGQTTYNDWTASSSDLNVRQAFVELGNLPTFEGPFKGSTLWAGKRFDRDNFDIHWIDSDVVFLAGTGGGIYDVKWNDSLRSNLSLYGRNFGDIADSSNSVQNYIVSMNNFAGPVQMMVSGMRAKDNDDRQDANGNLVKGDAANTGVHALLGLHNESFYGLRDGTSKTALLYGHGLGAEVKGIGSDGALRPGPIPGASPATAPRR
;
A
#
# COMPACT_ATOMS: atom_id res chain seq x y z
N MET A 1 6.08 -2.57 -18.59
CA MET A 1 6.55 -3.95 -18.83
C MET A 1 6.84 -4.66 -17.51
N ASN A 2 6.57 -5.97 -17.43
CA ASN A 2 6.95 -6.83 -16.31
C ASN A 2 7.88 -7.95 -16.82
N LEU A 3 8.99 -8.17 -16.12
CA LEU A 3 9.93 -9.26 -16.38
C LEU A 3 9.96 -10.19 -15.16
N GLU A 4 9.80 -11.49 -15.37
CA GLU A 4 9.73 -12.47 -14.29
C GLU A 4 10.65 -13.66 -14.54
N HIS A 5 11.30 -14.14 -13.49
CA HIS A 5 12.01 -15.40 -13.47
C HIS A 5 11.42 -16.27 -12.36
N LYS A 6 10.85 -17.42 -12.73
CA LYS A 6 10.20 -18.37 -11.81
C LYS A 6 10.95 -19.69 -11.82
N GLN A 7 11.09 -20.30 -10.64
CA GLN A 7 11.65 -21.62 -10.49
C GLN A 7 10.81 -22.42 -9.49
N THR A 8 10.56 -23.69 -9.80
CA THR A 8 9.98 -24.65 -8.87
C THR A 8 11.04 -25.71 -8.62
N LEU A 9 11.36 -25.95 -7.35
CA LEU A 9 12.31 -26.97 -6.93
C LEU A 9 11.60 -28.33 -6.76
N ASP A 10 12.38 -29.41 -6.80
CA ASP A 10 11.87 -30.79 -6.65
C ASP A 10 11.14 -31.02 -5.33
N ASN A 11 11.50 -30.28 -4.28
CA ASN A 11 10.86 -30.32 -2.97
C ASN A 11 9.54 -29.51 -2.89
N GLY A 12 9.05 -28.98 -4.01
CA GLY A 12 7.82 -28.20 -4.10
C GLY A 12 7.95 -26.72 -3.72
N ALA A 13 9.14 -26.27 -3.30
CA ALA A 13 9.38 -24.84 -3.05
C ALA A 13 9.39 -24.06 -4.36
N THR A 14 8.92 -22.82 -4.30
CA THR A 14 8.89 -21.90 -5.45
C THR A 14 9.73 -20.66 -5.17
N THR A 15 10.45 -20.20 -6.19
CA THR A 15 11.10 -18.91 -6.18
C THR A 15 10.58 -18.08 -7.34
N ARG A 16 10.37 -16.78 -7.10
CA ARG A 16 10.00 -15.84 -8.15
C ARG A 16 10.74 -14.55 -7.95
N PHE A 17 11.39 -14.07 -9.00
CA PHE A 17 11.89 -12.71 -9.09
C PHE A 17 11.04 -11.95 -10.11
N LYS A 18 10.66 -10.71 -9.79
CA LYS A 18 9.89 -9.83 -10.68
C LYS A 18 10.48 -8.42 -10.69
N VAL A 19 10.62 -7.87 -11.89
CA VAL A 19 10.92 -6.45 -12.14
C VAL A 19 9.79 -5.82 -12.94
N MET A 20 9.35 -4.64 -12.53
CA MET A 20 8.42 -3.82 -13.31
C MET A 20 9.11 -2.53 -13.74
N VAL A 21 9.09 -2.27 -15.04
CA VAL A 21 9.53 -1.01 -15.66
C VAL A 21 8.31 -0.31 -16.25
N ALA A 22 8.14 0.96 -15.95
CA ALA A 22 7.01 1.77 -16.43
C ALA A 22 7.52 3.08 -17.04
N ASP A 23 6.75 3.63 -17.97
CA ASP A 23 6.94 4.95 -18.57
C ASP A 23 5.54 5.51 -18.88
N GLY A 24 5.39 6.83 -18.90
CA GLY A 24 4.15 7.52 -19.21
C GLY A 24 4.42 8.69 -20.14
N GLN A 25 3.83 8.67 -21.34
CA GLN A 25 4.03 9.72 -22.36
C GLN A 25 2.69 10.30 -22.80
N THR A 26 2.65 11.61 -22.98
CA THR A 26 1.50 12.33 -23.56
C THR A 26 1.71 12.64 -25.05
N THR A 27 2.97 12.69 -25.48
CA THR A 27 3.35 12.89 -26.88
C THR A 27 3.09 11.63 -27.71
N TYR A 28 2.77 11.82 -28.98
CA TYR A 28 2.59 10.74 -29.96
C TYR A 28 3.81 10.51 -30.84
N ASN A 29 4.89 11.26 -30.62
CA ASN A 29 6.13 11.11 -31.39
C ASN A 29 6.84 9.81 -31.01
N ASP A 30 7.59 9.27 -31.96
CA ASP A 30 8.35 8.02 -31.86
C ASP A 30 9.59 8.13 -30.95
N TRP A 31 10.15 9.33 -30.79
CA TRP A 31 11.27 9.60 -29.89
C TRP A 31 10.87 10.54 -28.74
N THR A 32 11.01 10.06 -27.50
CA THR A 32 10.53 10.75 -26.29
C THR A 32 11.59 10.91 -25.20
N ALA A 33 12.88 10.80 -25.53
CA ALA A 33 13.95 10.75 -24.52
C ALA A 33 13.97 11.97 -23.56
N SER A 34 13.58 13.16 -24.02
CA SER A 34 13.55 14.37 -23.20
C SER A 34 12.37 14.46 -22.22
N SER A 35 11.32 13.67 -22.45
CA SER A 35 10.11 13.61 -21.61
C SER A 35 9.88 12.23 -20.99
N SER A 36 10.87 11.34 -21.10
CA SER A 36 10.75 9.95 -20.62
C SER A 36 10.68 9.91 -19.10
N ASP A 37 9.66 9.22 -18.59
CA ASP A 37 9.48 8.90 -17.18
C ASP A 37 9.83 7.43 -16.91
N LEU A 38 10.73 6.85 -17.72
CA LEU A 38 11.10 5.44 -17.60
C LEU A 38 11.71 5.14 -16.22
N ASN A 39 11.03 4.31 -15.42
CA ASN A 39 11.44 4.01 -14.04
C ASN A 39 11.15 2.56 -13.61
N VAL A 40 11.90 2.10 -12.60
CA VAL A 40 11.70 0.78 -11.97
C VAL A 40 10.72 0.89 -10.81
N ARG A 41 9.49 0.40 -11.03
CA ARG A 41 8.39 0.44 -10.05
C ARG A 41 8.38 -0.74 -9.09
N GLN A 42 8.85 -1.91 -9.53
CA GLN A 42 8.94 -3.11 -8.69
C GLN A 42 10.27 -3.83 -8.94
N ALA A 43 10.85 -4.38 -7.89
CA ALA A 43 12.00 -5.28 -7.90
C ALA A 43 11.96 -6.08 -6.59
N PHE A 44 11.46 -7.32 -6.65
CA PHE A 44 11.26 -8.15 -5.45
C PHE A 44 11.45 -9.63 -5.73
N VAL A 45 11.67 -10.38 -4.65
CA VAL A 45 11.70 -11.84 -4.60
C VAL A 45 10.53 -12.36 -3.78
N GLU A 46 9.93 -13.46 -4.22
CA GLU A 46 8.99 -14.29 -3.47
C GLU A 46 9.58 -15.70 -3.29
N LEU A 47 9.50 -16.23 -2.07
CA LEU A 47 9.86 -17.59 -1.70
C LEU A 47 8.61 -18.28 -1.15
N GLY A 48 7.95 -19.09 -1.97
CA GLY A 48 6.68 -19.73 -1.67
C GLY A 48 6.83 -21.20 -1.34
N ASN A 49 5.95 -21.72 -0.48
CA ASN A 49 5.85 -23.14 -0.16
C ASN A 49 7.18 -23.76 0.33
N LEU A 50 7.89 -23.06 1.21
CA LEU A 50 9.15 -23.55 1.78
C LEU A 50 8.88 -24.83 2.61
N PRO A 51 9.66 -25.91 2.43
CA PRO A 51 9.41 -27.18 3.10
C PRO A 51 9.62 -27.11 4.62
N THR A 52 10.38 -26.12 5.10
CA THR A 52 10.61 -25.85 6.52
C THR A 52 9.45 -25.10 7.19
N PHE A 53 8.47 -24.62 6.42
CA PHE A 53 7.31 -23.93 6.97
C PHE A 53 6.21 -24.92 7.35
N GLU A 54 5.96 -25.01 8.65
CA GLU A 54 4.96 -25.88 9.25
C GLU A 54 3.83 -25.09 9.93
N GLY A 55 2.80 -25.81 10.39
CA GLY A 55 1.68 -25.23 11.13
C GLY A 55 1.02 -24.09 10.35
N PRO A 56 0.78 -22.92 10.98
CA PRO A 56 0.15 -21.77 10.32
C PRO A 56 0.89 -21.23 9.09
N PHE A 57 2.19 -21.48 8.99
CA PHE A 57 3.02 -20.98 7.90
C PHE A 57 3.06 -21.94 6.70
N LYS A 58 2.47 -23.13 6.81
CA LYS A 58 2.47 -24.11 5.72
C LYS A 58 1.78 -23.54 4.47
N GLY A 59 2.50 -23.52 3.35
CA GLY A 59 2.02 -22.97 2.09
C GLY A 59 2.02 -21.44 2.00
N SER A 60 2.55 -20.74 3.02
CA SER A 60 2.73 -19.28 2.97
C SER A 60 3.86 -18.89 1.99
N THR A 61 3.88 -17.61 1.62
CA THR A 61 4.90 -17.04 0.74
C THR A 61 5.60 -15.87 1.41
N LEU A 62 6.91 -15.97 1.62
CA LEU A 62 7.75 -14.85 2.03
C LEU A 62 8.06 -13.97 0.84
N TRP A 63 8.21 -12.67 1.06
CA TRP A 63 8.67 -11.74 0.04
C TRP A 63 9.52 -10.63 0.63
N ALA A 64 10.41 -10.09 -0.20
CA ALA A 64 11.21 -8.91 0.11
C ALA A 64 11.54 -8.11 -1.16
N GLY A 65 11.58 -6.79 -1.04
CA GLY A 65 11.95 -5.86 -2.11
C GLY A 65 10.94 -4.74 -2.33
N LYS A 66 11.07 -4.04 -3.45
CA LYS A 66 10.13 -2.99 -3.88
C LYS A 66 8.96 -3.64 -4.62
N ARG A 67 7.73 -3.47 -4.13
CA ARG A 67 6.55 -4.04 -4.78
C ARG A 67 5.28 -3.21 -4.58
N PHE A 68 4.29 -3.50 -5.41
CA PHE A 68 2.88 -3.27 -5.08
C PHE A 68 2.40 -4.50 -4.32
N ASP A 69 1.61 -4.29 -3.28
CA ASP A 69 1.07 -5.40 -2.50
C ASP A 69 0.22 -6.30 -3.40
N ARG A 70 0.30 -7.61 -3.16
CA ARG A 70 -0.40 -8.62 -3.97
C ARG A 70 -1.92 -8.43 -3.93
N ASP A 71 -2.44 -8.02 -2.78
CA ASP A 71 -3.88 -8.04 -2.49
C ASP A 71 -4.51 -6.62 -2.60
N ASN A 72 -3.87 -5.71 -3.34
CA ASN A 72 -4.48 -4.48 -3.84
C ASN A 72 -5.58 -4.81 -4.88
N PHE A 73 -6.58 -3.94 -5.02
CA PHE A 73 -7.63 -4.08 -6.03
C PHE A 73 -8.19 -2.73 -6.45
N ASP A 74 -8.70 -2.68 -7.68
CA ASP A 74 -9.10 -1.46 -8.38
C ASP A 74 -10.54 -1.50 -8.91
N ILE A 75 -11.03 -0.32 -9.27
CA ILE A 75 -12.24 -0.11 -10.03
C ILE A 75 -11.79 0.27 -11.45
N HIS A 76 -11.57 -0.76 -12.26
CA HIS A 76 -10.92 -0.64 -13.57
C HIS A 76 -11.55 0.43 -14.49
N TRP A 77 -12.88 0.56 -14.49
CA TRP A 77 -13.61 1.47 -15.38
C TRP A 77 -13.51 2.96 -15.01
N ILE A 78 -12.96 3.30 -13.83
CA ILE A 78 -12.60 4.68 -13.45
C ILE A 78 -11.10 4.88 -13.27
N ASP A 79 -10.29 3.87 -13.60
CA ASP A 79 -8.84 3.88 -13.42
C ASP A 79 -8.42 4.30 -12.00
N SER A 80 -9.05 3.68 -10.99
CA SER A 80 -8.78 4.00 -9.58
C SER A 80 -8.68 2.76 -8.71
N ASP A 81 -7.56 2.64 -7.99
CA ASP A 81 -7.43 1.66 -6.92
C ASP A 81 -8.45 1.95 -5.80
N VAL A 82 -9.01 0.90 -5.20
CA VAL A 82 -9.73 1.00 -3.94
C VAL A 82 -8.72 1.14 -2.79
N VAL A 83 -7.67 0.32 -2.83
CA VAL A 83 -6.54 0.37 -1.91
C VAL A 83 -5.26 0.09 -2.68
N PHE A 84 -4.24 0.90 -2.41
CA PHE A 84 -2.93 0.80 -3.04
C PHE A 84 -1.83 0.89 -1.98
N LEU A 85 -1.45 -0.28 -1.44
CA LEU A 85 -0.25 -0.42 -0.63
C LEU A 85 0.95 -0.74 -1.53
N ALA A 86 1.99 0.08 -1.46
CA ALA A 86 3.21 -0.09 -2.24
C ALA A 86 4.41 0.55 -1.55
N GLY A 87 5.59 0.03 -1.83
CA GLY A 87 6.84 0.54 -1.27
C GLY A 87 7.95 -0.50 -1.30
N THR A 88 8.98 -0.28 -0.49
CA THR A 88 10.09 -1.23 -0.33
C THR A 88 10.02 -1.85 1.06
N GLY A 89 10.09 -3.17 1.17
CA GLY A 89 10.06 -3.82 2.48
C GLY A 89 10.02 -5.33 2.37
N GLY A 90 9.22 -5.96 3.23
CA GLY A 90 9.07 -7.40 3.26
C GLY A 90 7.84 -7.85 4.03
N GLY A 91 7.48 -9.11 3.85
CA GLY A 91 6.31 -9.67 4.51
C GLY A 91 6.09 -11.14 4.21
N ILE A 92 4.97 -11.64 4.70
CA ILE A 92 4.50 -13.00 4.53
C ILE A 92 3.03 -12.99 4.12
N TYR A 93 2.70 -13.77 3.10
CA TYR A 93 1.34 -13.96 2.61
C TYR A 93 0.79 -15.31 3.03
N ASP A 94 -0.53 -15.36 3.24
CA ASP A 94 -1.30 -16.59 3.42
C ASP A 94 -0.93 -17.42 4.65
N VAL A 95 -0.66 -16.76 5.78
CA VAL A 95 -0.57 -17.43 7.09
C VAL A 95 -1.96 -17.90 7.49
N LYS A 96 -2.17 -19.20 7.63
CA LYS A 96 -3.48 -19.80 7.93
C LYS A 96 -3.60 -20.12 9.42
N TRP A 97 -4.53 -19.48 10.10
CA TRP A 97 -4.78 -19.75 11.53
C TRP A 97 -5.69 -20.96 11.74
N ASN A 98 -6.59 -21.18 10.78
CA ASN A 98 -7.48 -22.32 10.65
C ASN A 98 -7.95 -22.41 9.18
N ASP A 99 -8.91 -23.26 8.87
CA ASP A 99 -9.38 -23.50 7.50
C ASP A 99 -10.13 -22.31 6.87
N SER A 100 -10.58 -21.33 7.67
CA SER A 100 -11.40 -20.20 7.20
C SER A 100 -10.73 -18.84 7.35
N LEU A 101 -9.67 -18.71 8.16
CA LEU A 101 -8.99 -17.45 8.43
C LEU A 101 -7.52 -17.49 7.96
N ARG A 102 -7.19 -16.62 7.01
CA ARG A 102 -5.80 -16.34 6.61
C ARG A 102 -5.41 -14.89 6.84
N SER A 103 -4.12 -14.64 7.04
CA SER A 103 -3.57 -13.30 7.22
C SER A 103 -2.32 -13.07 6.40
N ASN A 104 -2.13 -11.82 6.02
CA ASN A 104 -0.87 -11.30 5.50
C ASN A 104 -0.31 -10.30 6.50
N LEU A 105 1.01 -10.32 6.67
CA LEU A 105 1.74 -9.41 7.54
C LEU A 105 2.87 -8.78 6.74
N SER A 106 3.02 -7.47 6.82
CA SER A 106 4.05 -6.76 6.07
C SER A 106 4.56 -5.50 6.76
N LEU A 107 5.81 -5.16 6.43
CA LEU A 107 6.41 -3.86 6.69
C LEU A 107 6.76 -3.25 5.33
N TYR A 108 6.24 -2.06 5.06
CA TYR A 108 6.56 -1.26 3.88
C TYR A 108 7.22 0.06 4.28
N GLY A 109 8.28 0.44 3.58
CA GLY A 109 8.93 1.74 3.67
C GLY A 109 8.63 2.61 2.45
N ARG A 110 8.45 3.91 2.70
CA ARG A 110 8.26 4.97 1.72
C ARG A 110 9.09 6.20 2.10
N ASN A 111 9.21 7.15 1.18
CA ASN A 111 9.90 8.43 1.40
C ASN A 111 8.93 9.59 1.22
N PHE A 112 9.10 10.63 2.02
CA PHE A 112 8.51 11.96 1.83
C PHE A 112 9.60 12.97 1.50
N GLY A 113 9.24 13.97 0.68
CA GLY A 113 10.13 15.03 0.22
C GLY A 113 11.14 14.57 -0.83
N ASP A 114 12.29 15.24 -0.89
CA ASP A 114 13.34 14.96 -1.87
C ASP A 114 14.39 14.02 -1.30
N ILE A 115 14.62 12.88 -1.95
CA ILE A 115 15.59 11.88 -1.50
C ILE A 115 17.05 12.37 -1.59
N ALA A 116 17.32 13.37 -2.44
CA ALA A 116 18.65 13.96 -2.60
C ALA A 116 18.97 14.99 -1.49
N ASP A 117 17.96 15.51 -0.81
CA ASP A 117 18.09 16.51 0.25
C ASP A 117 17.85 15.87 1.62
N SER A 118 18.92 15.65 2.39
CA SER A 118 18.82 15.04 3.72
C SER A 118 17.96 15.86 4.70
N SER A 119 17.80 17.17 4.49
CA SER A 119 16.97 18.03 5.34
C SER A 119 15.47 17.94 5.01
N ASN A 120 15.14 17.41 3.82
CA ASN A 120 13.77 17.21 3.33
C ASN A 120 13.44 15.73 3.11
N SER A 121 14.29 14.79 3.52
CA SER A 121 14.10 13.36 3.27
C SER A 121 13.70 12.63 4.54
N VAL A 122 12.43 12.23 4.64
CA VAL A 122 11.92 11.43 5.77
C VAL A 122 11.43 10.07 5.29
N GLN A 123 11.75 9.04 6.07
CA GLN A 123 11.24 7.68 5.85
C GLN A 123 9.93 7.47 6.60
N ASN A 124 8.90 7.03 5.88
CA ASN A 124 7.63 6.59 6.43
C ASN A 124 7.58 5.06 6.44
N TYR A 125 7.45 4.46 7.62
CA TYR A 125 7.29 3.01 7.78
C TYR A 125 5.84 2.68 8.07
N ILE A 126 5.33 1.65 7.39
CA ILE A 126 3.94 1.18 7.45
C ILE A 126 3.97 -0.29 7.85
N VAL A 127 3.44 -0.61 9.03
CA VAL A 127 3.17 -1.98 9.45
C VAL A 127 1.73 -2.29 9.10
N SER A 128 1.49 -3.37 8.35
CA SER A 128 0.16 -3.74 7.89
C SER A 128 -0.17 -5.19 8.21
N MET A 129 -1.38 -5.40 8.71
CA MET A 129 -2.01 -6.70 8.91
C MET A 129 -3.30 -6.77 8.10
N ASN A 130 -3.40 -7.74 7.21
CA ASN A 130 -4.53 -7.91 6.31
C ASN A 130 -5.12 -9.31 6.47
N ASN A 131 -6.33 -9.40 7.01
CA ASN A 131 -7.00 -10.64 7.38
C ASN A 131 -8.14 -10.95 6.40
N PHE A 132 -8.33 -12.23 6.10
CA PHE A 132 -9.39 -12.70 5.21
C PHE A 132 -10.13 -13.87 5.86
N ALA A 133 -11.45 -13.74 6.00
CA ALA A 133 -12.35 -14.74 6.53
C ALA A 133 -13.52 -14.95 5.55
N GLY A 134 -13.41 -15.98 4.70
CA GLY A 134 -14.33 -16.16 3.57
C GLY A 134 -14.36 -14.91 2.66
N PRO A 135 -15.53 -14.31 2.39
CA PRO A 135 -15.64 -13.12 1.56
C PRO A 135 -15.20 -11.82 2.26
N VAL A 136 -14.99 -11.84 3.59
CA VAL A 136 -14.68 -10.63 4.37
C VAL A 136 -13.18 -10.41 4.41
N GLN A 137 -12.76 -9.19 4.11
CA GLN A 137 -11.39 -8.68 4.26
C GLN A 137 -11.36 -7.62 5.36
N MET A 138 -10.40 -7.69 6.28
CA MET A 138 -10.12 -6.64 7.26
C MET A 138 -8.64 -6.32 7.28
N MET A 139 -8.29 -5.11 6.83
CA MET A 139 -6.93 -4.60 6.82
C MET A 139 -6.79 -3.49 7.86
N VAL A 140 -5.71 -3.52 8.64
CA VAL A 140 -5.34 -2.47 9.58
C VAL A 140 -3.86 -2.16 9.38
N SER A 141 -3.54 -0.88 9.25
CA SER A 141 -2.19 -0.41 9.04
C SER A 141 -1.85 0.74 9.98
N GLY A 142 -0.70 0.66 10.62
CA GLY A 142 -0.12 1.73 11.42
C GLY A 142 1.11 2.28 10.73
N MET A 143 1.28 3.60 10.75
CA MET A 143 2.41 4.22 10.06
C MET A 143 3.07 5.32 10.88
N ARG A 144 4.37 5.50 10.64
CA ARG A 144 5.21 6.45 11.35
C ARG A 144 6.28 7.01 10.43
N ALA A 145 6.29 8.33 10.30
CA ALA A 145 7.33 9.12 9.66
C ALA A 145 7.94 10.02 10.73
N LYS A 146 9.17 9.71 11.16
CA LYS A 146 9.84 10.46 12.24
C LYS A 146 10.25 11.84 11.71
N ASP A 147 9.98 12.89 12.48
CA ASP A 147 10.37 14.28 12.19
C ASP A 147 9.85 14.78 10.81
N ASN A 148 8.64 14.35 10.40
CA ASN A 148 8.02 14.76 9.14
C ASN A 148 7.57 16.23 9.15
N ASP A 149 7.19 16.74 10.33
CA ASP A 149 6.89 18.16 10.59
C ASP A 149 8.14 19.05 10.56
N ASP A 150 9.32 18.48 10.85
CA ASP A 150 10.59 19.22 10.88
C ASP A 150 11.33 19.27 9.54
N ARG A 151 10.74 18.75 8.46
CA ARG A 151 11.34 18.80 7.12
C ARG A 151 11.55 20.24 6.66
N GLN A 152 12.74 20.53 6.14
CA GLN A 152 13.11 21.85 5.66
C GLN A 152 13.29 21.88 4.13
N ASP A 153 12.99 23.01 3.52
CA ASP A 153 13.33 23.27 2.12
C ASP A 153 14.80 23.72 1.98
N ALA A 154 15.25 23.93 0.74
CA ALA A 154 16.62 24.37 0.46
C ALA A 154 17.00 25.74 1.08
N ASN A 155 16.01 26.51 1.58
CA ASN A 155 16.21 27.79 2.25
C ASN A 155 16.20 27.66 3.78
N GLY A 156 16.03 26.45 4.32
CA GLY A 156 15.91 26.19 5.76
C GLY A 156 14.52 26.47 6.34
N ASN A 157 13.51 26.72 5.51
CA ASN A 157 12.14 26.92 5.97
C ASN A 157 11.44 25.58 6.15
N LEU A 158 10.58 25.45 7.15
CA LEU A 158 9.74 24.25 7.30
C LEU A 158 8.85 24.06 6.07
N VAL A 159 8.95 22.90 5.43
CA VAL A 159 8.11 22.51 4.30
C VAL A 159 6.65 22.42 4.76
N LYS A 160 6.42 21.81 5.92
CA LYS A 160 5.10 21.73 6.56
C LYS A 160 5.20 21.44 8.06
N GLY A 161 5.30 22.51 8.86
CA GLY A 161 5.44 22.42 10.32
C GLY A 161 4.25 21.83 11.10
N ASP A 162 3.11 21.59 10.43
CA ASP A 162 1.92 20.95 11.01
C ASP A 162 1.65 19.55 10.42
N ALA A 163 2.65 18.94 9.77
CA ALA A 163 2.53 17.61 9.20
C ALA A 163 2.46 16.51 10.28
N ALA A 164 1.68 15.47 10.02
CA ALA A 164 1.54 14.34 10.92
C ALA A 164 2.82 13.47 10.90
N ASN A 165 3.25 13.04 12.08
CA ASN A 165 4.34 12.07 12.24
C ASN A 165 3.86 10.61 12.31
N THR A 166 2.56 10.41 12.53
CA THR A 166 1.94 9.08 12.66
C THR A 166 0.61 9.03 11.93
N GLY A 167 0.13 7.82 11.66
CA GLY A 167 -1.19 7.62 11.09
C GLY A 167 -1.70 6.21 11.31
N VAL A 168 -3.02 6.07 11.15
CA VAL A 168 -3.71 4.78 11.14
C VAL A 168 -4.59 4.71 9.91
N HIS A 169 -4.71 3.52 9.34
CA HIS A 169 -5.58 3.21 8.21
C HIS A 169 -6.28 1.88 8.46
N ALA A 170 -7.55 1.81 8.07
CA ALA A 170 -8.33 0.59 8.12
C ALA A 170 -9.17 0.43 6.84
N LEU A 171 -9.33 -0.81 6.40
CA LEU A 171 -10.24 -1.20 5.34
C LEU A 171 -11.07 -2.39 5.80
N LEU A 172 -12.38 -2.33 5.54
CA LEU A 172 -13.30 -3.45 5.62
C LEU A 172 -13.84 -3.73 4.21
N GLY A 173 -13.51 -4.90 3.66
CA GLY A 173 -13.87 -5.33 2.32
C GLY A 173 -14.83 -6.53 2.35
N LEU A 174 -15.71 -6.58 1.36
CA LEU A 174 -16.58 -7.71 1.07
C LEU A 174 -16.41 -8.11 -0.39
N HIS A 175 -15.98 -9.33 -0.65
CA HIS A 175 -15.74 -9.89 -1.97
C HIS A 175 -16.72 -11.03 -2.25
N ASN A 176 -17.70 -10.78 -3.10
CA ASN A 176 -18.74 -11.76 -3.43
C ASN A 176 -18.51 -12.35 -4.83
N GLU A 177 -18.79 -13.65 -4.95
CA GLU A 177 -18.86 -14.40 -6.21
C GLU A 177 -20.27 -14.33 -6.85
N SER A 178 -21.00 -13.27 -6.54
CA SER A 178 -22.31 -12.94 -7.13
C SER A 178 -22.43 -11.42 -7.30
N PHE A 179 -23.35 -10.99 -8.18
CA PHE A 179 -23.72 -9.58 -8.30
C PHE A 179 -24.60 -9.19 -7.12
N TYR A 180 -23.97 -8.72 -6.04
CA TYR A 180 -24.59 -8.31 -4.78
C TYR A 180 -25.54 -9.35 -4.16
N GLY A 181 -25.33 -10.64 -4.41
CA GLY A 181 -26.20 -11.72 -3.91
C GLY A 181 -27.52 -11.90 -4.67
N LEU A 182 -27.71 -11.18 -5.79
CA LEU A 182 -28.99 -11.14 -6.50
C LEU A 182 -28.98 -11.87 -7.83
N ARG A 183 -27.82 -11.96 -8.50
CA ARG A 183 -27.64 -12.53 -9.83
C ARG A 183 -26.23 -13.09 -10.00
N ASP A 184 -26.05 -13.87 -11.05
CA ASP A 184 -24.72 -14.31 -11.51
C ASP A 184 -23.82 -13.11 -11.81
N GLY A 185 -22.57 -13.18 -11.37
CA GLY A 185 -21.59 -12.11 -11.53
C GLY A 185 -20.61 -12.06 -10.35
N THR A 186 -19.96 -10.92 -10.15
CA THR A 186 -19.12 -10.68 -8.97
C THR A 186 -19.38 -9.27 -8.44
N SER A 187 -19.08 -9.03 -7.17
CA SER A 187 -19.16 -7.68 -6.58
C SER A 187 -18.12 -7.52 -5.48
N LYS A 188 -17.59 -6.31 -5.34
CA LYS A 188 -16.71 -5.92 -4.23
C LYS A 188 -17.24 -4.64 -3.61
N THR A 189 -17.34 -4.60 -2.29
CA THR A 189 -17.68 -3.41 -1.51
C THR A 189 -16.58 -3.17 -0.50
N ALA A 190 -16.12 -1.93 -0.35
CA ALA A 190 -15.10 -1.59 0.63
C ALA A 190 -15.47 -0.31 1.37
N LEU A 191 -15.22 -0.31 2.68
CA LEU A 191 -15.26 0.86 3.54
C LEU A 191 -13.85 1.13 4.04
N LEU A 192 -13.35 2.35 3.80
CA LEU A 192 -12.01 2.76 4.21
C LEU A 192 -12.10 3.89 5.22
N TYR A 193 -11.20 3.88 6.19
CA TYR A 193 -11.05 4.93 7.19
C TYR A 193 -9.56 5.19 7.42
N GLY A 194 -9.22 6.45 7.67
CA GLY A 194 -7.84 6.81 7.99
C GLY A 194 -7.74 8.12 8.76
N HIS A 195 -6.65 8.25 9.51
CA HIS A 195 -6.35 9.41 10.34
C HIS A 195 -4.84 9.69 10.38
N GLY A 196 -4.46 10.96 10.54
CA GLY A 196 -3.06 11.39 10.44
C GLY A 196 -2.50 11.08 9.05
N LEU A 197 -1.31 10.49 9.00
CA LEU A 197 -0.69 10.01 7.75
C LEU A 197 -1.54 8.96 6.98
N GLY A 198 -2.54 8.36 7.62
CA GLY A 198 -3.44 7.40 6.98
C GLY A 198 -4.68 8.00 6.37
N ALA A 199 -4.90 9.31 6.50
CA ALA A 199 -6.05 9.98 5.92
C ALA A 199 -6.08 9.91 4.39
N GLU A 200 -4.93 9.68 3.73
CA GLU A 200 -4.88 9.22 2.33
C GLU A 200 -5.19 7.72 2.28
N VAL A 201 -6.47 7.41 2.05
CA VAL A 201 -6.99 6.04 2.21
C VAL A 201 -6.73 5.13 1.02
N LYS A 202 -6.45 5.67 -0.16
CA LYS A 202 -6.11 4.89 -1.36
C LYS A 202 -4.61 4.59 -1.37
N GLY A 203 -3.78 5.62 -1.49
CA GLY A 203 -2.33 5.51 -1.53
C GLY A 203 -1.71 5.45 -0.13
N ILE A 204 -1.81 4.32 0.57
CA ILE A 204 -1.43 4.24 1.99
C ILE A 204 -0.01 4.79 2.23
N GLY A 205 0.07 5.85 3.04
CA GLY A 205 1.32 6.51 3.40
C GLY A 205 2.04 7.22 2.24
N SER A 206 1.33 7.65 1.18
CA SER A 206 1.91 8.43 0.07
C SER A 206 2.01 9.92 0.34
N ASP A 207 1.18 10.44 1.23
CA ASP A 207 1.07 11.87 1.47
C ASP A 207 1.68 12.26 2.82
N GLY A 208 2.86 12.86 2.77
CA GLY A 208 3.56 13.39 3.94
C GLY A 208 3.05 14.75 4.39
N ALA A 209 2.08 15.33 3.69
CA ALA A 209 1.50 16.62 4.03
C ALA A 209 0.22 16.50 4.88
N LEU A 210 -0.21 15.30 5.27
CA LEU A 210 -1.42 15.12 6.06
C LEU A 210 -1.27 15.67 7.48
N ARG A 211 -2.36 16.14 8.08
CA ARG A 211 -2.38 16.75 9.42
C ARG A 211 -2.75 15.74 10.51
N PRO A 212 -2.26 15.90 11.74
CA PRO A 212 -2.53 14.97 12.83
C PRO A 212 -3.95 15.08 13.44
N GLY A 213 -4.77 16.06 13.04
CA GLY A 213 -6.12 16.26 13.58
C GLY A 213 -7.15 16.72 12.53
N PRO A 214 -8.44 16.83 12.91
CA PRO A 214 -9.48 17.32 12.02
C PRO A 214 -9.23 18.79 11.63
N ILE A 215 -9.68 19.17 10.43
CA ILE A 215 -9.55 20.52 9.87
C ILE A 215 -10.00 21.55 10.94
N PRO A 216 -9.14 22.49 11.37
CA PRO A 216 -9.58 23.63 12.15
C PRO A 216 -10.40 24.53 11.21
N GLY A 217 -11.71 24.30 11.16
CA GLY A 217 -12.62 25.02 10.25
C GLY A 217 -14.06 24.53 10.25
N ALA A 218 -14.33 23.29 10.65
CA ALA A 218 -15.70 22.84 10.92
C ALA A 218 -16.11 23.26 12.34
N SER A 219 -16.42 24.54 12.54
CA SER A 219 -17.24 24.93 13.70
C SER A 219 -18.60 24.25 13.57
N PRO A 220 -19.12 23.59 14.62
CA PRO A 220 -20.53 23.24 14.64
C PRO A 220 -21.31 24.55 14.53
N ALA A 221 -22.22 24.62 13.55
CA ALA A 221 -23.10 25.76 13.37
C ALA A 221 -23.71 26.13 14.72
N THR A 222 -23.36 27.31 15.24
CA THR A 222 -24.01 27.89 16.41
C THR A 222 -25.47 28.08 16.06
N ALA A 223 -26.33 27.28 16.69
CA ALA A 223 -27.77 27.46 16.62
C ALA A 223 -28.12 28.89 17.08
N PRO A 224 -28.99 29.62 16.36
CA PRO A 224 -29.38 30.95 16.78
C PRO A 224 -30.14 30.84 18.10
N ARG A 225 -29.64 31.51 19.13
CA ARG A 225 -30.39 31.70 20.38
C ARG A 225 -31.63 32.55 20.03
N ARG A 226 -32.80 32.00 20.34
CA ARG A 226 -34.03 32.78 20.50
C ARG A 226 -33.96 33.60 21.78
#